data_AF-A0A257J9Y4-F1
#
_entry.id   AF-A0A257J9Y4-F1
#
_cell.length_a   1.000
_cell.length_b   1.000
_cell.length_c   1.000
_cell.angle_alpha   90.00
_cell.angle_beta   90.00
_cell.angle_gamma   90.00
#
_symmetry.space_group_name_H-M   'P 1'
#
loop_
_entity.id
_entity.type
_entity.pdbx_description
1 polymer ?
#
loop_
_entity_poly.entity_id
_entity_poly.type
_entity_poly.pdbx_seq_one_letter_code
_entity_poly.pdbx_strand_id
1 'polypeptide(L)'
;MTFLHRPTVLAAAICGLALGLAVPASATTLLPAITFGTLSVKLDVVATGLSAPDYATFAPGDASHLYVVEQRGLLRVIENGQLLATPALDIQSRVQPPLNANNANDER
;
A
#
# COMPACT_ATOMS: atom_id res chain seq x y z
N MET A 1 -48.06 -19.62 46.04
CA MET A 1 -47.01 -18.59 46.25
C MET A 1 -45.70 -19.14 45.70
N THR A 2 -45.18 -18.45 44.68
CA THR A 2 -43.74 -18.33 44.29
C THR A 2 -42.88 -19.58 43.99
N PHE A 3 -42.64 -19.75 42.68
CA PHE A 3 -41.44 -20.22 41.95
C PHE A 3 -40.17 -20.60 42.75
N LEU A 4 -39.62 -21.80 42.46
CA LEU A 4 -38.18 -22.10 42.57
C LEU A 4 -37.77 -23.15 41.50
N HIS A 5 -37.19 -22.72 40.37
CA HIS A 5 -35.75 -22.71 39.98
C HIS A 5 -35.17 -24.02 39.39
N ARG A 6 -34.82 -23.87 38.10
CA ARG A 6 -33.67 -24.40 37.31
C ARG A 6 -33.57 -25.92 37.03
N PRO A 7 -33.30 -26.30 35.76
CA PRO A 7 -33.13 -27.68 35.37
C PRO A 7 -31.75 -28.23 35.78
N THR A 8 -31.79 -29.51 36.12
CA THR A 8 -30.68 -30.45 36.30
C THR A 8 -29.78 -30.53 35.06
N VAL A 9 -28.46 -30.60 35.26
CA VAL A 9 -27.54 -31.19 34.28
C VAL A 9 -26.70 -32.23 35.01
N LEU A 10 -26.86 -33.49 34.58
CA LEU A 10 -26.14 -34.66 35.06
C LEU A 10 -25.15 -35.12 33.99
N ALA A 11 -24.11 -35.82 34.45
CA ALA A 11 -23.12 -36.63 33.71
C ALA A 11 -21.97 -35.83 33.06
N ALA A 12 -20.71 -35.95 33.52
CA ALA A 12 -19.83 -37.14 33.51
C ALA A 12 -19.54 -37.62 32.08
N ALA A 13 -18.36 -38.08 31.67
CA ALA A 13 -17.01 -38.09 32.18
C ALA A 13 -16.16 -38.69 31.02
N ILE A 14 -15.08 -38.01 30.66
CA ILE A 14 -13.76 -38.52 30.26
C ILE A 14 -13.64 -39.58 29.11
N CYS A 15 -12.77 -39.23 28.16
CA CYS A 15 -11.64 -40.02 27.63
C CYS A 15 -11.70 -40.43 26.15
N GLY A 16 -10.74 -39.90 25.39
CA GLY A 16 -10.44 -40.28 24.01
C GLY A 16 -9.16 -39.56 23.56
N LEU A 17 -8.03 -40.02 24.09
CA LEU A 17 -6.68 -39.51 23.88
C LEU A 17 -6.26 -39.61 22.40
N ALA A 18 -6.24 -38.50 21.68
CA ALA A 18 -5.41 -38.32 20.50
C ALA A 18 -4.41 -37.21 20.81
N LEU A 19 -3.26 -37.60 21.39
CA LEU A 19 -2.15 -36.68 21.64
C LEU A 19 -1.42 -36.44 20.30
N GLY A 20 -2.08 -35.68 19.40
CA GLY A 20 -1.39 -35.07 18.28
C GLY A 20 -0.49 -33.99 18.86
N LEU A 21 0.83 -34.23 18.87
CA LEU A 21 1.81 -33.19 19.15
C LEU A 21 1.65 -32.10 18.08
N ALA A 22 0.83 -31.09 18.38
CA ALA A 22 0.91 -29.82 17.69
C ALA A 22 2.26 -29.21 18.08
N VAL A 23 3.28 -29.47 17.25
CA VAL A 23 4.55 -28.75 17.37
C VAL A 23 4.21 -27.29 17.11
N PRO A 24 4.35 -26.37 18.10
CA PRO A 24 4.21 -24.97 17.80
C PRO A 24 5.34 -24.60 16.85
N ALA A 25 4.99 -24.32 15.59
CA ALA A 25 5.92 -23.72 14.65
C ALA A 25 6.29 -22.34 15.20
N SER A 26 7.42 -22.28 15.91
CA SER A 26 7.97 -21.01 16.37
C SER A 26 8.57 -20.32 15.14
N ALA A 27 7.97 -19.21 14.73
CA ALA A 27 8.56 -18.37 13.71
C ALA A 27 9.82 -17.72 14.30
N THR A 28 10.98 -18.33 14.09
CA THR A 28 12.26 -17.73 14.44
C THR A 28 12.43 -16.49 13.59
N THR A 29 12.43 -15.31 14.20
CA THR A 29 12.73 -14.06 13.51
C THR A 29 14.23 -14.07 13.19
N LEU A 30 14.59 -14.43 11.95
CA LEU A 30 15.98 -14.60 11.52
C LEU A 30 16.73 -13.26 11.37
N LEU A 31 16.04 -12.13 11.49
CA LEU A 31 16.61 -10.80 11.32
C LEU A 31 16.18 -9.88 12.48
N PRO A 32 17.08 -8.99 12.95
CA PRO A 32 16.75 -7.99 13.95
C PRO A 32 15.73 -6.98 13.41
N ALA A 33 14.93 -6.40 14.30
CA ALA A 33 14.01 -5.32 13.94
C ALA A 33 14.80 -4.09 13.45
N ILE A 34 14.34 -3.48 12.35
CA ILE A 34 14.87 -2.20 11.89
C ILE A 34 14.43 -1.14 12.90
N THR A 35 15.41 -0.52 13.57
CA THR A 35 15.16 0.54 14.55
C THR A 35 15.06 1.88 13.84
N PHE A 36 14.14 2.74 14.27
CA PHE A 36 14.07 4.11 13.77
C PHE A 36 15.33 4.90 14.14
N GLY A 37 15.83 5.70 13.22
CA GLY A 37 16.92 6.65 13.50
C GLY A 37 16.46 7.81 14.37
N THR A 38 17.39 8.71 14.68
CA THR A 38 17.12 9.93 15.46
C THR A 38 16.48 11.05 14.64
N LEU A 39 16.46 10.93 13.31
CA LEU A 39 15.85 11.89 12.41
C LEU A 39 14.35 11.63 12.27
N SER A 40 13.55 12.68 12.46
CA SER A 40 12.10 12.66 12.20
C SER A 40 11.80 13.46 10.94
N VAL A 41 11.13 12.83 9.98
CA VAL A 41 10.70 13.45 8.72
C VAL A 41 9.18 13.50 8.73
N LYS A 42 8.62 14.66 8.38
CA LYS A 42 7.18 14.82 8.13
C LYS A 42 6.94 14.78 6.63
N LEU A 43 5.92 14.04 6.23
CA LEU A 43 5.44 14.00 4.85
C LEU A 43 4.23 14.91 4.74
N ASP A 44 4.30 15.87 3.82
CA ASP A 44 3.17 16.72 3.45
C ASP A 44 2.73 16.36 2.03
N VAL A 45 1.43 16.11 1.86
CA VAL A 45 0.86 15.77 0.55
C VAL A 45 0.86 17.02 -0.33
N VAL A 46 1.59 16.97 -1.45
CA VAL A 46 1.68 18.09 -2.40
C VAL A 46 0.50 18.09 -3.38
N ALA A 47 0.13 16.92 -3.90
CA ALA A 47 -1.02 16.74 -4.79
C ALA A 47 -1.49 15.28 -4.78
N THR A 48 -2.73 15.07 -5.20
CA THR A 48 -3.33 13.74 -5.41
C THR A 48 -3.88 13.63 -6.84
N GLY A 49 -4.31 12.44 -7.26
CA GLY A 49 -4.91 12.22 -8.59
C GLY A 49 -3.91 12.01 -9.73
N LEU A 50 -2.61 11.94 -9.42
CA LEU A 50 -1.57 11.47 -10.34
C LEU A 50 -1.64 9.96 -10.53
N SER A 51 -1.06 9.44 -11.61
CA SER A 51 -0.95 8.00 -11.82
C SER A 51 0.40 7.59 -12.37
N ALA A 52 1.05 6.69 -11.64
CA ALA A 52 2.43 6.28 -11.89
C ALA A 52 3.36 7.50 -12.15
N PRO A 53 3.44 8.47 -11.22
CA PRO A 53 4.38 9.58 -11.34
C PRO A 53 5.82 9.04 -11.23
N ASP A 54 6.68 9.47 -12.14
CA ASP A 54 8.06 9.02 -12.28
C ASP A 54 9.07 10.07 -11.80
N TYR A 55 8.85 11.33 -12.20
CA TYR A 55 9.74 12.44 -11.86
C TYR A 55 8.96 13.75 -11.71
N ALA A 56 9.46 14.66 -10.88
CA ALA A 56 8.88 15.98 -10.69
C ALA A 56 9.97 17.07 -10.70
N THR A 57 9.73 18.18 -11.39
CA THR A 57 10.71 19.26 -11.53
C THR A 57 10.05 20.63 -11.76
N PHE A 58 10.82 21.69 -11.52
CA PHE A 58 10.47 23.07 -11.87
C PHE A 58 11.15 23.46 -13.17
N ALA A 59 10.49 24.30 -13.98
CA ALA A 59 11.13 24.92 -15.13
C ALA A 59 12.09 26.03 -14.65
N PRO A 60 13.22 26.28 -15.36
CA PRO A 60 14.12 27.38 -15.00
C PRO A 60 13.39 28.73 -14.96
N GLY A 61 13.41 29.40 -13.80
CA GLY A 61 12.75 30.69 -13.59
C GLY A 61 11.26 30.63 -13.24
N ASP A 62 10.66 29.43 -13.15
CA ASP A 62 9.26 29.24 -12.77
C ASP A 62 9.15 28.32 -11.56
N ALA A 63 8.89 28.92 -10.39
CA ALA A 63 8.63 28.20 -9.15
C ALA A 63 7.13 27.99 -8.86
N SER A 64 6.24 28.57 -9.68
CA SER A 64 4.79 28.46 -9.51
C SER A 64 4.23 27.12 -10.00
N HIS A 65 4.90 26.50 -10.96
CA HIS A 65 4.47 25.24 -11.57
C HIS A 65 5.43 24.10 -11.26
N LEU A 66 4.91 23.05 -10.63
CA LEU A 66 5.60 21.77 -10.53
C LEU A 66 5.14 20.87 -11.68
N TYR A 67 6.08 20.47 -12.54
CA TYR A 67 5.83 19.57 -13.65
C TYR A 67 6.11 18.13 -13.21
N VAL A 68 5.16 17.24 -13.45
CA VAL A 68 5.26 15.81 -13.07
C VAL A 68 5.16 14.94 -14.31
N VAL A 69 6.14 14.09 -14.53
CA VAL A 69 6.15 13.07 -15.58
C VAL A 69 5.36 11.86 -15.08
N GLU A 70 4.31 11.46 -15.80
CA GLU A 70 3.65 10.16 -15.60
C GLU A 70 4.17 9.13 -16.61
N GLN A 71 4.45 7.91 -16.16
CA GLN A 71 4.97 6.82 -17.00
C GLN A 71 4.10 6.52 -18.23
N ARG A 72 2.80 6.82 -18.15
CA ARG A 72 1.84 6.67 -19.27
C ARG A 72 1.98 7.73 -20.38
N GLY A 73 2.97 8.63 -20.31
CA GLY A 73 3.26 9.60 -21.36
C GLY A 73 2.57 10.97 -21.20
N LEU A 74 2.26 11.37 -19.96
CA LEU A 74 1.70 12.69 -19.67
C LEU A 74 2.70 13.55 -18.90
N LEU A 75 2.80 14.83 -19.26
CA LEU A 75 3.42 15.85 -18.41
C LEU A 75 2.31 16.63 -17.69
N ARG A 76 2.12 16.34 -16.42
CA ARG A 76 1.13 16.99 -15.54
C ARG A 76 1.70 18.28 -14.96
N VAL A 77 0.81 19.21 -14.62
CA VAL A 77 1.16 20.47 -13.98
C VAL A 77 0.42 20.57 -12.66
N ILE A 78 1.15 20.90 -11.60
CA ILE A 78 0.61 21.29 -10.31
C ILE A 78 0.88 22.77 -10.14
N GLU A 79 -0.18 23.55 -9.90
CA GLU A 79 -0.12 24.98 -9.64
C GLU A 79 -0.77 25.25 -8.28
N ASN A 80 -0.06 25.93 -7.37
CA ASN A 80 -0.56 26.23 -6.02
C ASN A 80 -1.11 24.99 -5.25
N GLY A 81 -0.48 23.83 -5.43
CA GLY A 81 -0.90 22.56 -4.81
C GLY A 81 -2.11 21.89 -5.48
N GLN A 82 -2.62 22.44 -6.59
CA GLN A 82 -3.71 21.84 -7.35
C GLN A 82 -3.20 21.21 -8.65
N LEU A 83 -3.57 19.95 -8.88
CA LEU A 83 -3.33 19.27 -10.13
C LEU A 83 -4.26 19.85 -11.21
N LEU A 84 -3.68 20.46 -12.25
CA LEU A 84 -4.45 20.99 -13.36
C LEU A 84 -5.12 19.85 -14.15
N ALA A 85 -6.33 20.13 -14.65
CA ALA A 85 -7.13 19.16 -15.40
C ALA A 85 -6.48 18.79 -16.74
N THR A 86 -5.96 19.79 -17.46
CA THR A 86 -5.29 19.61 -18.75
C THR A 86 -3.78 19.41 -18.53
N PRO A 87 -3.16 18.36 -19.10
CA PRO A 87 -1.72 18.20 -19.06
C PRO A 87 -1.02 19.26 -19.93
N ALA A 88 0.24 19.58 -19.60
CA ALA A 88 1.07 20.44 -20.45
C ALA A 88 1.55 19.72 -21.73
N LEU A 89 1.67 18.39 -21.67
CA LEU A 89 2.03 17.56 -22.82
C LEU A 89 1.35 16.21 -22.74
N ASP A 90 0.84 15.75 -23.88
CA ASP A 90 0.31 14.41 -24.07
C ASP A 90 1.08 13.73 -25.22
N ILE A 91 1.83 12.69 -24.88
CA ILE A 91 2.49 11.79 -25.82
C ILE A 91 2.08 10.34 -25.58
N GLN A 92 0.88 10.09 -25.04
CA GLN A 92 0.42 8.74 -24.71
C GLN A 92 0.45 7.79 -25.92
N SER A 93 0.26 8.32 -27.13
CA SER A 93 0.33 7.58 -28.39
C SER A 93 1.75 7.17 -28.82
N ARG A 94 2.79 7.67 -28.15
CA ARG A 94 4.20 7.45 -28.48
C ARG A 94 4.98 6.70 -27.42
N VAL A 95 4.36 6.42 -26.27
CA VAL A 95 4.94 5.61 -25.22
C VAL A 95 4.33 4.21 -25.25
N GLN A 96 5.12 3.22 -24.88
CA GLN A 96 4.63 1.85 -24.86
C GLN A 96 3.74 1.64 -23.62
N PRO A 97 2.80 0.67 -23.65
CA PRO A 97 1.94 0.39 -22.50
C PRO A 97 2.75 0.04 -21.23
N PRO A 98 2.19 0.25 -20.03
CA PRO A 98 2.81 -0.16 -18.78
C PRO A 98 3.23 -1.63 -18.79
N LEU A 99 4.25 -1.94 -17.99
CA LEU A 99 4.72 -3.31 -17.76
C LEU A 99 3.55 -4.25 -17.48
N ASN A 100 3.46 -5.32 -18.28
CA ASN A 100 2.51 -6.38 -18.05
C ASN A 100 3.13 -7.45 -17.15
N ALA A 101 2.94 -7.31 -15.84
CA ALA A 101 3.45 -8.26 -14.85
C ALA A 101 2.93 -9.71 -15.04
N ASN A 102 1.87 -9.93 -15.83
CA ASN A 102 1.35 -11.26 -16.14
C ASN A 102 2.01 -11.90 -17.37
N ASN A 103 2.86 -11.16 -18.08
CA ASN A 103 3.62 -11.67 -19.21
C ASN A 103 5.07 -11.88 -18.80
N ALA A 104 5.47 -13.14 -18.63
CA ALA A 104 6.85 -13.49 -18.29
C ALA A 104 7.87 -13.09 -19.38
N ASN A 105 7.40 -12.80 -20.60
CA ASN A 105 8.23 -12.34 -21.71
C ASN A 105 8.17 -10.81 -21.88
N ASP A 106 7.63 -10.06 -20.92
CA ASP A 106 7.74 -8.59 -20.93
C ASP A 106 9.08 -8.20 -20.34
N GLU A 107 10.00 -7.79 -21.21
CA GLU A 107 11.42 -7.55 -20.89
C GLU A 107 11.74 -6.07 -20.56
N ARG A 108 10.72 -5.29 -20.22
CA ARG A 108 10.85 -3.86 -19.88
C ARG A 108 11.24 -3.58 -18.43
#